data_AF-A0A957NLW2-F1
#
_entry.id   AF-A0A957NLW2-F1
#
_cell.length_a   1.000
_cell.length_b   1.000
_cell.length_c   1.000
_cell.angle_alpha   90.00
_cell.angle_beta   90.00
_cell.angle_gamma   90.00
#
_symmetry.space_group_name_H-M   'P 1'
#
loop_
_entity.id
_entity.type
_entity.pdbx_description
1 polymer ?
#
loop_
_entity_poly.entity_id
_entity_poly.type
_entity_poly.pdbx_seq_one_letter_code
_entity_poly.pdbx_strand_id
1 'polypeptide(L)'
;VTQISNSSEVQAAAEALVARGVEAFFVSTDSTVVASLEAIVKVANDNDIPLFANDPASAQRGAAVALGLDYYQDGLDTGALAVAILKGELDIAATPIERQRKGSLVVNLPAAAEQGLTIPDDLKAEAAQGALRPSCISQLRHIPPALRKSHHLT
;
A
#
# COMPACT_ATOMS: atom_id res chain seq x y z
N VAL A 1 6.97 -17.57 3.51
CA VAL A 1 7.11 -17.14 2.11
C VAL A 1 7.01 -18.35 1.18
N THR A 2 6.28 -18.23 0.07
CA THR A 2 6.11 -19.25 -0.98
C THR A 2 6.35 -18.55 -2.32
N GLN A 3 6.97 -19.24 -3.27
CA GLN A 3 7.20 -18.71 -4.62
C GLN A 3 5.97 -18.97 -5.50
N ILE A 4 5.59 -17.97 -6.29
CA ILE A 4 4.47 -18.01 -7.23
C ILE A 4 5.03 -17.54 -8.58
N SER A 5 4.89 -18.35 -9.63
CA SER A 5 5.46 -18.02 -10.95
C SER A 5 4.45 -17.38 -11.88
N ASN A 6 3.15 -17.56 -11.64
CA ASN A 6 2.05 -16.98 -12.40
C ASN A 6 0.78 -16.87 -11.53
N SER A 7 -0.19 -16.10 -12.00
CA SER A 7 -1.43 -15.81 -11.26
C SER A 7 -2.30 -17.04 -10.99
N SER A 8 -2.25 -18.07 -11.84
CA SER A 8 -3.04 -19.30 -11.64
C SER A 8 -2.57 -20.16 -10.46
N GLU A 9 -1.32 -20.00 -10.00
CA GLU A 9 -0.78 -20.75 -8.87
C GLU A 9 -1.16 -20.14 -7.51
N VAL A 10 -1.69 -18.92 -7.50
CA VAL A 10 -1.90 -18.12 -6.28
C VAL A 10 -2.81 -18.83 -5.27
N GLN A 11 -3.91 -19.44 -5.72
CA GLN A 11 -4.84 -20.13 -4.83
C GLN A 11 -4.18 -21.35 -4.16
N ALA A 12 -3.57 -22.23 -4.96
CA ALA A 12 -2.90 -23.43 -4.43
C ALA A 12 -1.75 -23.07 -3.50
N ALA A 13 -1.03 -21.99 -3.78
CA ALA A 13 0.01 -21.46 -2.91
C ALA A 13 -0.54 -20.96 -1.57
N ALA A 14 -1.69 -20.28 -1.58
CA ALA A 14 -2.37 -19.84 -0.37
C ALA A 14 -2.85 -21.03 0.48
N GLU A 15 -3.51 -22.01 -0.14
CA GLU A 15 -3.96 -23.25 0.52
C GLU A 15 -2.78 -24.03 1.14
N ALA A 16 -1.65 -24.11 0.42
CA ALA A 16 -0.43 -24.72 0.94
C ALA A 16 0.15 -23.98 2.15
N LEU A 17 0.00 -22.65 2.22
CA LEU A 17 0.39 -21.87 3.40
C LEU A 17 -0.53 -22.14 4.59
N VAL A 18 -1.85 -22.23 4.36
CA VAL A 18 -2.80 -22.63 5.41
C VAL A 18 -2.44 -24.01 5.97
N ALA A 19 -2.15 -24.99 5.10
CA ALA A 19 -1.74 -26.33 5.52
C ALA A 19 -0.44 -26.35 6.35
N ARG A 20 0.40 -25.30 6.22
CA ARG A 20 1.61 -25.09 7.02
C ARG A 20 1.35 -24.37 8.35
N GLY A 21 0.11 -23.98 8.62
CA GLY A 21 -0.31 -23.34 9.87
C GLY A 21 0.09 -21.87 9.97
N VAL A 22 0.00 -21.11 8.88
CA VAL A 22 0.19 -19.64 8.95
C VAL A 22 -0.97 -18.98 9.68
N GLU A 23 -0.67 -17.92 10.42
CA GLU A 23 -1.66 -17.16 11.20
C GLU A 23 -2.05 -15.84 10.51
N ALA A 24 -1.38 -15.50 9.41
CA ALA A 24 -1.66 -14.30 8.63
C ALA A 24 -1.11 -14.44 7.21
N PHE A 25 -1.78 -13.78 6.27
CA PHE A 25 -1.27 -13.52 4.93
C PHE A 25 -0.71 -12.11 4.84
N PHE A 26 0.42 -11.97 4.14
CA PHE A 26 0.97 -10.67 3.78
C PHE A 26 1.25 -10.64 2.28
N VAL A 27 0.63 -9.69 1.59
CA VAL A 27 0.81 -9.46 0.15
C VAL A 27 1.62 -8.18 -0.03
N SER A 28 2.85 -8.34 -0.53
CA SER A 28 3.65 -7.22 -1.04
C SER A 28 3.01 -6.65 -2.31
N THR A 29 3.51 -5.52 -2.80
CA THR A 29 3.11 -4.93 -4.09
C THR A 29 3.61 -5.77 -5.29
N ASP A 30 3.29 -7.06 -5.30
CA ASP A 30 3.63 -8.02 -6.34
C ASP A 30 2.50 -8.08 -7.36
N SER A 31 2.80 -7.72 -8.61
CA SER A 31 1.81 -7.63 -9.68
C SER A 31 1.12 -8.97 -9.99
N THR A 32 1.79 -10.10 -9.75
CA THR A 32 1.25 -11.43 -10.01
C THR A 32 0.19 -11.79 -8.98
N VAL A 33 0.46 -11.48 -7.72
CA VAL A 33 -0.46 -11.75 -6.61
C VAL A 33 -1.63 -10.77 -6.63
N VAL A 34 -1.38 -9.49 -6.86
CA VAL A 34 -2.43 -8.46 -6.92
C VAL A 34 -3.42 -8.74 -8.07
N ALA A 35 -2.96 -9.34 -9.18
CA ALA A 35 -3.84 -9.76 -10.27
C ALA A 35 -4.80 -10.91 -9.91
N SER A 36 -4.55 -11.62 -8.80
CA SER A 36 -5.40 -12.71 -8.31
C SER A 36 -5.61 -12.63 -6.80
N LEU A 37 -5.74 -11.40 -6.31
CA LEU A 37 -5.92 -11.12 -4.89
C LEU A 37 -7.17 -11.80 -4.33
N GLU A 38 -8.25 -11.85 -5.11
CA GLU A 38 -9.53 -12.44 -4.75
C GLU A 38 -9.40 -13.93 -4.39
N ALA A 39 -8.44 -14.63 -5.00
CA ALA A 39 -8.16 -16.02 -4.66
C ALA A 39 -7.58 -16.15 -3.25
N ILE A 40 -6.70 -15.25 -2.85
CA ILE A 40 -6.14 -15.23 -1.48
C ILE A 40 -7.22 -14.77 -0.49
N VAL A 41 -8.01 -13.75 -0.84
CA VAL A 41 -9.11 -13.26 0.01
C VAL A 41 -10.09 -14.38 0.32
N LYS A 42 -10.45 -15.18 -0.68
CA LYS A 42 -11.32 -16.34 -0.47
C LYS A 42 -10.70 -17.34 0.52
N VAL A 43 -9.45 -17.72 0.31
CA VAL A 43 -8.76 -18.67 1.20
C VAL A 43 -8.58 -18.11 2.61
N ALA A 44 -8.31 -16.81 2.74
CA ALA A 44 -8.21 -16.08 4.00
C ALA A 44 -9.53 -16.13 4.77
N ASN A 45 -10.64 -15.79 4.12
CA ASN A 45 -11.97 -15.80 4.71
C ASN A 45 -12.41 -17.22 5.08
N ASP A 46 -12.20 -18.21 4.20
CA ASP A 46 -12.61 -19.61 4.44
C ASP A 46 -11.88 -20.26 5.64
N ASN A 47 -10.75 -19.69 6.08
CA ASN A 47 -9.93 -20.22 7.16
C ASN A 47 -9.79 -19.26 8.36
N ASP A 48 -10.53 -18.15 8.39
CA ASP A 48 -10.44 -17.11 9.43
C ASP A 48 -9.01 -16.58 9.64
N ILE A 49 -8.25 -16.40 8.54
CA ILE A 49 -6.86 -15.92 8.57
C ILE A 49 -6.81 -14.47 8.04
N PRO A 50 -6.27 -13.50 8.81
CA PRO A 50 -6.18 -12.12 8.37
C PRO A 50 -5.23 -11.92 7.19
N LEU A 51 -5.69 -11.12 6.22
CA LEU A 51 -4.93 -10.68 5.05
C LEU A 51 -4.48 -9.23 5.19
N PHE A 52 -3.17 -9.03 5.20
CA PHE A 52 -2.49 -7.74 5.18
C PHE A 52 -1.92 -7.45 3.79
N ALA A 53 -2.02 -6.21 3.32
CA ALA A 53 -1.51 -5.80 2.02
C ALA A 53 -0.64 -4.54 2.08
N ASN A 54 0.35 -4.45 1.18
CA ASN A 54 1.20 -3.27 1.01
C ASN A 54 0.65 -2.25 -0.01
N ASP A 55 -0.63 -2.36 -0.36
CA ASP A 55 -1.29 -1.52 -1.37
C ASP A 55 -2.70 -1.14 -0.88
N PRO A 56 -3.00 0.16 -0.67
CA PRO A 56 -4.28 0.63 -0.16
C PRO A 56 -5.49 0.14 -0.97
N ALA A 57 -5.35 -0.03 -2.29
CA ALA A 57 -6.44 -0.50 -3.15
C ALA A 57 -6.84 -1.96 -2.83
N SER A 58 -5.93 -2.75 -2.27
CA SER A 58 -6.18 -4.13 -1.87
C SER A 58 -7.15 -4.24 -0.68
N ALA A 59 -7.27 -3.20 0.17
CA ALA A 59 -8.27 -3.18 1.24
C ALA A 59 -9.70 -3.20 0.68
N GLN A 60 -9.98 -2.46 -0.39
CA GLN A 60 -11.30 -2.47 -1.04
C GLN A 60 -11.65 -3.81 -1.67
N ARG A 61 -10.64 -4.65 -1.93
CA ARG A 61 -10.76 -5.97 -2.55
C ARG A 61 -10.80 -7.12 -1.54
N GLY A 62 -10.75 -6.83 -0.23
CA GLY A 62 -10.94 -7.82 0.83
C GLY A 62 -9.73 -8.07 1.74
N ALA A 63 -8.65 -7.29 1.62
CA ALA A 63 -7.62 -7.29 2.68
C ALA A 63 -8.16 -6.60 3.94
N ALA A 64 -7.94 -7.19 5.12
CA ALA A 64 -8.37 -6.62 6.40
C ALA A 64 -7.68 -5.28 6.69
N VAL A 65 -6.39 -5.19 6.40
CA VAL A 65 -5.59 -3.96 6.55
C VAL A 65 -4.67 -3.82 5.35
N ALA A 66 -4.65 -2.62 4.77
CA ALA A 66 -3.69 -2.25 3.75
C ALA A 66 -2.93 -0.99 4.15
N LEU A 67 -1.61 -1.06 4.07
CA LEU A 67 -0.73 0.08 4.29
C LEU A 67 0.18 0.21 3.08
N GLY A 68 0.11 1.32 2.37
CA GLY A 68 1.01 1.52 1.24
C GLY A 68 1.00 2.93 0.72
N LEU A 69 1.57 3.09 -0.46
CA LEU A 69 1.70 4.39 -1.10
C LEU A 69 0.39 4.81 -1.75
N ASP A 70 0.12 6.11 -1.76
CA ASP A 70 -0.94 6.67 -2.60
C ASP A 70 -0.39 6.82 -4.02
N TYR A 71 -0.59 5.78 -4.83
CA TYR A 71 -0.13 5.75 -6.22
C TYR A 71 -0.76 6.83 -7.10
N TYR A 72 -1.92 7.36 -6.73
CA TYR A 72 -2.53 8.46 -7.48
C TYR A 72 -1.75 9.75 -7.24
N GLN A 73 -1.47 10.07 -5.97
CA GLN A 73 -0.67 11.25 -5.64
C GLN A 73 0.76 11.15 -6.20
N ASP A 74 1.36 9.96 -6.17
CA ASP A 74 2.69 9.75 -6.76
C ASP A 74 2.71 10.02 -8.26
N GLY A 75 1.68 9.59 -8.98
CA GLY A 75 1.53 9.86 -10.41
C GLY A 75 1.45 11.36 -10.69
N LEU A 76 0.73 12.12 -9.85
CA LEU A 76 0.65 13.58 -9.94
C LEU A 76 2.00 14.26 -9.68
N ASP A 77 2.69 13.86 -8.62
CA ASP A 77 4.01 14.40 -8.25
C ASP A 77 5.06 14.10 -9.35
N THR A 78 5.04 12.87 -9.88
CA THR A 78 5.90 12.45 -10.99
C THR A 78 5.59 13.22 -12.28
N GLY A 79 4.30 13.42 -12.58
CA GLY A 79 3.87 14.22 -13.73
C GLY A 79 4.35 15.67 -13.64
N ALA A 80 4.29 16.28 -12.46
CA ALA A 80 4.79 17.64 -12.23
C ALA A 80 6.31 17.73 -12.48
N LEU A 81 7.08 16.74 -12.01
CA LEU A 81 8.52 16.66 -12.29
C LEU A 81 8.80 16.51 -13.79
N ALA A 82 8.05 15.65 -14.49
CA ALA A 82 8.20 15.46 -15.93
C ALA A 82 7.94 16.76 -16.70
N VAL A 83 6.90 17.52 -16.35
CA VAL A 83 6.60 18.82 -16.96
C VAL A 83 7.73 19.82 -16.74
N ALA A 84 8.28 19.91 -15.54
CA ALA A 84 9.38 20.83 -15.23
C ALA A 84 10.66 20.49 -16.01
N ILE A 85 10.99 19.20 -16.17
CA ILE A 85 12.10 18.74 -17.01
C ILE A 85 11.86 19.09 -18.48
N LEU A 86 10.66 18.80 -19.00
CA LEU A 86 10.32 19.09 -20.41
C LEU A 86 10.34 20.60 -20.74
N LYS A 87 10.10 21.46 -19.75
CA LYS A 87 10.22 22.92 -19.87
C LYS A 87 11.66 23.44 -19.71
N GLY A 88 12.62 22.58 -19.38
CA GLY A 88 14.01 22.95 -19.09
C GLY A 88 14.19 23.64 -17.75
N GLU A 89 13.21 23.56 -16.85
CA GLU A 89 13.28 24.16 -15.50
C GLU A 89 14.10 23.28 -14.54
N LEU A 90 14.23 21.99 -14.84
CA LEU A 90 15.01 21.01 -14.09
C LEU A 90 15.91 20.19 -15.01
N ASP A 91 17.13 19.92 -14.55
CA ASP A 91 18.06 18.98 -15.18
C ASP A 91 17.85 17.57 -14.63
N ILE A 92 17.62 16.61 -15.52
CA ILE A 92 17.38 15.21 -15.17
C ILE A 92 18.57 14.58 -14.43
N ALA A 93 19.80 14.99 -14.77
CA ALA A 93 21.01 14.43 -14.16
C ALA A 93 21.26 14.97 -12.74
N ALA A 94 20.75 16.17 -12.45
CA ALA A 94 20.91 16.83 -11.16
C ALA A 94 19.69 16.66 -10.24
N THR A 95 18.53 16.24 -10.77
CA THR A 95 17.31 16.07 -9.99
C THR A 95 17.38 14.79 -9.14
N PRO A 96 17.33 14.89 -7.79
CA PRO A 96 17.40 13.73 -6.93
C PRO A 96 16.14 12.87 -7.01
N ILE A 97 16.28 11.57 -6.77
CA ILE A 97 15.15 10.65 -6.64
C ILE A 97 14.41 11.00 -5.34
N GLU A 98 13.19 11.53 -5.49
CA GLU A 98 12.30 11.81 -4.38
C GLU A 98 11.71 10.50 -3.83
N ARG A 99 11.61 10.41 -2.51
CA ARG A 99 10.85 9.33 -1.86
C ARG A 99 9.46 9.82 -1.55
N GLN A 100 8.49 8.91 -1.70
CA GLN A 100 7.12 9.23 -1.37
C GLN A 100 6.93 9.50 0.12
N ARG A 101 6.16 10.54 0.39
CA ARG A 101 6.09 11.19 1.70
C ARG A 101 4.93 10.69 2.55
N LYS A 102 3.84 10.26 1.90
CA LYS A 102 2.56 9.94 2.55
C LYS A 102 2.19 8.48 2.27
N GLY A 103 2.05 7.71 3.33
CA GLY A 103 1.40 6.41 3.27
C GLY A 103 -0.10 6.57 3.49
N SER A 104 -0.89 5.69 2.91
CA SER A 104 -2.30 5.52 3.22
C SER A 104 -2.46 4.22 3.98
N LEU A 105 -3.02 4.32 5.18
CA LEU A 105 -3.44 3.18 5.99
C LEU A 105 -4.96 3.06 5.82
N VAL A 106 -5.40 1.92 5.29
CA VAL A 106 -6.81 1.61 5.08
C VAL A 106 -7.15 0.36 5.86
N VAL A 107 -8.18 0.45 6.68
CA VAL A 107 -8.71 -0.68 7.45
C VAL A 107 -10.08 -1.05 6.89
N ASN A 108 -10.24 -2.31 6.47
CA ASN A 108 -11.52 -2.86 6.03
C ASN A 108 -12.15 -3.63 7.20
N LEU A 109 -13.03 -2.96 7.94
CA LEU A 109 -13.69 -3.54 9.11
C LEU A 109 -14.54 -4.79 8.77
N PRO A 110 -15.34 -4.82 7.68
CA PRO A 110 -16.01 -6.05 7.24
C PRO A 110 -15.06 -7.22 7.01
N ALA A 111 -14.00 -7.02 6.21
CA ALA A 111 -13.05 -8.10 5.90
C ALA A 111 -12.27 -8.54 7.13
N ALA A 112 -11.89 -7.60 8.02
CA ALA A 112 -11.24 -7.93 9.28
C ALA A 112 -12.13 -8.82 10.16
N ALA A 113 -13.42 -8.52 10.27
CA ALA A 113 -14.35 -9.34 11.04
C ALA A 113 -14.54 -10.74 10.42
N GLU A 114 -14.63 -10.83 9.09
CA GLU A 114 -14.74 -12.10 8.37
C GLU A 114 -13.46 -12.96 8.48
N GLN A 115 -12.30 -12.34 8.66
CA GLN A 115 -11.00 -13.00 8.82
C GLN A 115 -10.58 -13.16 10.28
N GLY A 116 -11.53 -13.06 11.23
CA GLY A 116 -11.26 -13.27 12.66
C GLY A 116 -10.39 -12.20 13.34
N LEU A 117 -10.13 -11.07 12.69
CA LEU A 117 -9.26 -10.01 13.19
C LEU A 117 -10.05 -8.92 13.91
N THR A 118 -9.76 -8.74 15.21
CA THR A 118 -10.24 -7.59 15.97
C THR A 118 -9.25 -6.43 15.83
N ILE A 119 -9.69 -5.35 15.18
CA ILE A 119 -8.86 -4.14 15.03
C ILE A 119 -9.02 -3.25 16.28
N PRO A 120 -7.91 -2.89 16.96
CA PRO A 120 -7.95 -1.97 18.10
C PRO A 120 -8.27 -0.53 17.67
N ASP A 121 -8.86 0.25 18.59
CA ASP A 121 -9.44 1.56 18.26
C ASP A 121 -8.41 2.65 17.91
N ASP A 122 -7.19 2.51 18.43
CA ASP A 122 -6.03 3.33 18.07
C ASP A 122 -5.71 3.23 16.57
N LEU A 123 -5.73 2.01 16.03
CA LEU A 123 -5.44 1.74 14.63
C LEU A 123 -6.55 2.24 13.70
N LYS A 124 -7.81 2.22 14.16
CA LYS A 124 -8.93 2.85 13.45
C LYS A 124 -8.77 4.37 13.40
N ALA A 125 -8.32 4.97 14.51
CA ALA A 125 -8.07 6.40 14.58
C ALA A 125 -6.89 6.83 13.70
N GLU A 126 -5.84 6.02 13.60
CA GLU A 126 -4.69 6.28 12.72
C GLU A 126 -5.07 6.17 11.24
N ALA A 127 -5.86 5.15 10.87
CA ALA A 127 -6.38 5.01 9.51
C ALA A 127 -7.23 6.21 9.06
N ALA A 128 -7.98 6.81 9.98
CA ALA A 128 -8.77 8.01 9.70
C ALA A 128 -7.91 9.29 9.51
N GLN A 129 -6.67 9.30 10.00
CA GLN A 129 -5.78 10.48 9.96
C GLN A 129 -4.80 10.48 8.78
N GLY A 130 -4.68 9.36 8.07
CA GLY A 130 -3.72 9.19 6.97
C GLY A 130 -2.29 9.01 7.50
N ALA A 131 -1.67 7.86 7.19
CA ALA A 131 -0.38 7.46 7.76
C ALA A 131 0.81 8.28 7.23
N LEU A 132 1.08 9.42 7.87
CA LEU A 132 2.34 10.15 7.70
C LEU A 132 3.41 9.59 8.66
N ARG A 133 4.47 8.99 8.11
CA ARG A 133 5.61 8.57 8.92
C ARG A 133 6.42 9.79 9.39
N PRO A 134 6.82 9.88 10.67
CA PRO A 134 7.61 10.99 11.21
C PRO A 134 8.95 11.23 10.49
N SER A 135 9.54 10.17 9.93
CA SER A 135 10.81 10.26 9.18
C SER A 135 10.70 11.12 7.92
N CYS A 136 9.53 11.16 7.27
CA CYS A 136 9.30 11.97 6.06
C CYS A 136 9.26 13.47 6.36
N ILE A 137 8.86 13.87 7.58
CA ILE A 137 8.83 15.27 8.03
C ILE A 137 10.26 15.85 8.10
N SER A 138 11.25 15.03 8.45
CA SER A 138 12.65 15.48 8.51
C SER A 138 13.23 15.83 7.14
N GLN A 139 12.76 15.17 6.08
CA GLN A 139 13.23 15.34 4.70
C GLN A 139 12.66 16.60 4.01
N LEU A 140 11.63 17.24 4.60
CA LEU A 140 11.07 18.50 4.08
C LEU A 140 12.12 19.62 3.96
N ARG A 141 13.20 19.58 4.75
CA ARG A 141 14.23 20.63 4.81
C ARG A 141 15.13 20.71 3.56
N HIS A 142 15.17 19.68 2.73
CA HIS A 142 16.10 19.61 1.59
C HIS A 142 15.51 20.04 0.24
N ILE A 143 14.24 20.44 0.20
CA ILE A 143 13.53 20.72 -1.05
C ILE A 143 13.32 22.23 -1.25
N PRO A 144 13.54 22.75 -2.48
CA PRO A 144 13.32 24.15 -2.80
C PRO A 144 11.87 24.59 -2.50
N PRO A 145 11.67 25.81 -1.95
CA PRO A 145 10.36 26.29 -1.48
C PRO A 145 9.24 26.26 -2.53
N ALA A 146 9.59 26.29 -3.82
CA ALA A 146 8.65 26.29 -4.93
C ALA A 146 7.77 25.02 -4.99
N LEU A 147 8.29 23.87 -4.52
CA LEU A 147 7.58 22.59 -4.54
C LEU A 147 6.83 22.28 -3.23
N ARG A 148 6.90 23.15 -2.21
CA ARG A 148 6.22 22.94 -0.92
C ARG A 148 4.72 23.25 -0.93
N LYS A 149 4.19 23.91 -1.97
CA LYS A 149 2.86 24.54 -1.93
C LYS A 149 1.66 23.67 -2.33
N SER A 150 1.82 22.40 -2.73
CA SER A 150 0.66 21.58 -3.15
C SER A 150 -0.06 20.81 -2.02
N HIS A 151 0.41 20.85 -0.77
CA HIS A 151 -0.02 19.91 0.28
C HIS A 151 -1.06 20.46 1.28
N HIS A 152 -1.84 21.46 0.88
CA HIS A 152 -3.07 21.83 1.58
C HIS A 152 -4.24 21.71 0.63
N LEU A 153 -4.90 20.55 0.63
CA LEU A 153 -6.32 20.45 0.32
C LEU A 153 -6.86 19.23 1.08
N THR A 154 -7.68 19.57 2.08
CA THR A 154 -8.85 18.86 2.66
C THR A 154 -8.94 17.35 2.48
#